data_AF-A0A1G9QQA3-F1
#
_entry.id   AF-A0A1G9QQA3-F1
#
_cell.length_a   1.000
_cell.length_b   1.000
_cell.length_c   1.000
_cell.angle_alpha   90.00
_cell.angle_beta   90.00
_cell.angle_gamma   90.00
#
_symmetry.space_group_name_H-M   'P 1'
#
loop_
_entity.id
_entity.type
_entity.pdbx_description
1 polymer ?
#
loop_
_entity_poly.entity_id
_entity_poly.type
_entity_poly.pdbx_seq_one_letter_code
_entity_poly.pdbx_strand_id
1 'polypeptide(L)'
;MNKKIIGLVLVGLICIGGTEATSYALENQNTIKKQVKISNGWSKGYDGKWYYYRDGAKVKDKWLLDNGTWYYLTQDGSMKIGWLKDNGKWYYLNQNGSMKIGWLSDNGIWYYFYSNGQMAHDTVIDGYKLDSSGVWVDSKKSFEVQVLDLVNKERAKVGLKALKLNSSLTNVAKIKSKDMHDLNYFSHNSPTYGSPFDMMQQFNITYRAAGENIAAGYTTPESVMTGWMNSPGHKANILNKSFTEMGIGIYKGDRGYKNYWTQMFIGN
;
A
#
# COMPACT_ATOMS: atom_id res chain seq x y z
N MET A 1 -9.13 -39.60 19.10
CA MET A 1 -8.51 -38.42 19.75
C MET A 1 -8.80 -37.23 18.85
N ASN A 2 -9.55 -36.18 19.18
CA ASN A 2 -9.76 -35.49 20.45
C ASN A 2 -11.25 -35.36 20.79
N LYS A 3 -11.63 -35.89 21.96
CA LYS A 3 -12.91 -35.62 22.64
C LYS A 3 -12.85 -34.20 23.20
N LYS A 4 -13.78 -33.32 22.84
CA LYS A 4 -14.04 -32.10 23.62
C LYS A 4 -14.95 -32.46 24.78
N ILE A 5 -14.35 -32.43 25.96
CA ILE A 5 -14.98 -32.58 27.27
C ILE A 5 -15.95 -31.41 27.44
N ILE A 6 -17.24 -31.70 27.47
CA ILE A 6 -18.24 -30.81 28.06
C ILE A 6 -18.30 -31.23 29.52
N GLY A 7 -17.84 -30.35 30.41
CA GLY A 7 -17.92 -30.55 31.85
C GLY A 7 -19.38 -30.62 32.28
N LEU A 8 -19.87 -31.85 32.46
CA LEU A 8 -21.13 -32.15 33.11
C LEU A 8 -20.85 -32.10 34.62
N VAL A 9 -21.20 -31.00 35.28
CA VAL A 9 -21.24 -30.98 36.75
C VAL A 9 -22.45 -31.83 37.14
N LEU A 10 -22.19 -33.12 37.42
CA LEU A 10 -23.14 -33.99 38.10
C LEU A 10 -23.24 -33.51 39.55
N VAL A 11 -24.22 -32.65 39.85
CA VAL A 11 -24.67 -32.50 41.23
C VAL A 11 -25.47 -33.76 41.53
N GLY A 12 -24.90 -34.63 42.36
CA GLY A 12 -25.58 -35.84 42.81
C GLY A 12 -26.87 -35.48 43.54
N LEU A 13 -27.97 -36.10 43.14
CA LEU A 13 -29.14 -36.19 43.99
C LEU A 13 -29.47 -37.67 44.21
N ILE A 14 -29.36 -38.04 45.49
CA ILE A 14 -29.85 -39.27 46.09
C ILE A 14 -31.35 -39.37 45.79
N CYS A 15 -31.78 -40.47 45.18
CA CYS A 15 -33.19 -40.77 44.99
C CYS A 15 -33.83 -41.02 46.36
N ILE A 16 -34.78 -40.17 46.74
CA ILE A 16 -35.87 -40.54 47.66
C ILE A 16 -37.17 -40.14 46.94
N GLY A 17 -38.15 -41.04 46.98
CA GLY A 17 -39.24 -41.16 46.02
C GLY A 17 -40.19 -39.96 45.92
N GLY A 18 -40.97 -39.97 44.83
CA GLY A 18 -42.05 -39.01 44.61
C GLY A 18 -42.14 -38.61 43.14
N THR A 19 -43.33 -38.74 42.57
CA THR A 19 -43.70 -38.54 41.16
C THR A 19 -43.51 -37.11 40.61
N GLU A 20 -42.64 -36.30 41.21
CA GLU A 20 -42.34 -34.90 40.83
C GLU A 20 -40.98 -34.74 40.14
N ALA A 21 -40.11 -35.77 40.15
CA ALA A 21 -38.79 -35.72 39.52
C ALA A 21 -38.82 -35.75 37.98
N THR A 22 -39.94 -36.10 37.35
CA THR A 22 -40.05 -36.22 35.89
C THR A 22 -40.55 -34.94 35.20
N SER A 23 -41.26 -34.03 35.88
CA SER A 23 -41.68 -32.75 35.30
C SER A 23 -40.52 -31.74 35.26
N TYR A 24 -39.67 -31.71 36.30
CA TYR A 24 -38.50 -30.81 36.38
C TYR A 24 -37.43 -31.10 35.31
N ALA A 25 -37.31 -32.35 34.86
CA ALA A 25 -36.36 -32.74 33.80
C ALA A 25 -36.87 -32.38 32.39
N LEU A 26 -38.18 -32.50 32.13
CA LEU A 26 -38.80 -32.16 30.85
C LEU A 26 -38.97 -30.64 30.66
N GLU A 27 -39.25 -29.91 31.73
CA GLU A 27 -39.34 -28.45 31.70
C GLU A 27 -37.96 -27.80 31.45
N ASN A 28 -36.88 -28.40 31.97
CA ASN A 28 -35.50 -27.95 31.69
C ASN A 28 -35.03 -28.28 30.27
N GLN A 29 -35.43 -29.41 29.66
CA GLN A 29 -35.08 -29.67 28.26
C GLN A 29 -35.79 -28.72 27.28
N ASN A 30 -37.04 -28.33 27.56
CA ASN A 30 -37.77 -27.35 26.76
C ASN A 30 -37.33 -25.90 27.04
N THR A 31 -36.86 -25.58 28.25
CA THR A 31 -36.31 -24.26 28.60
C THR A 31 -34.90 -24.05 28.00
N ILE A 32 -34.05 -25.09 27.97
CA ILE A 32 -32.73 -25.04 27.31
C ILE A 32 -32.85 -24.91 25.78
N LYS A 33 -33.92 -25.48 25.17
CA LYS A 33 -34.21 -25.28 23.74
C LYS A 33 -34.78 -23.89 23.41
N LYS A 34 -35.21 -23.10 24.39
CA LYS A 34 -35.95 -21.84 24.16
C LYS A 34 -35.10 -20.56 24.33
N GLN A 35 -33.77 -20.64 24.45
CA GLN A 35 -32.97 -19.41 24.60
C GLN A 35 -31.55 -19.40 24.01
N VAL A 36 -31.22 -20.26 23.04
CA VAL A 36 -30.10 -19.91 22.12
C VAL A 36 -30.71 -19.21 20.93
N LYS A 37 -30.83 -17.88 21.03
CA LYS A 37 -31.07 -17.04 19.86
C LYS A 37 -29.81 -17.17 18.98
N ILE A 38 -29.83 -18.15 18.07
CA ILE A 38 -28.75 -18.38 17.11
C ILE A 38 -28.62 -17.09 16.30
N SER A 39 -27.65 -16.26 16.63
CA SER A 39 -27.47 -14.96 15.99
C SER A 39 -26.79 -15.18 14.66
N ASN A 40 -27.57 -15.15 13.59
CA ASN A 40 -27.01 -14.99 12.25
C ASN A 40 -26.80 -13.50 11.98
N GLY A 41 -25.63 -13.14 11.47
CA GLY A 41 -25.33 -11.76 11.10
C GLY A 41 -24.07 -11.20 11.74
N TRP A 42 -23.90 -9.88 11.56
CA TRP A 42 -22.76 -9.13 12.05
C TRP A 42 -22.83 -8.88 13.54
N SER A 43 -21.68 -9.04 14.22
CA SER A 43 -21.52 -8.72 15.63
C SER A 43 -20.12 -8.16 15.88
N LYS A 44 -20.03 -7.13 16.71
CA LYS A 44 -18.76 -6.51 17.11
C LYS A 44 -18.25 -7.22 18.36
N GLY A 45 -17.04 -7.77 18.28
CA GLY A 45 -16.37 -8.40 19.42
C GLY A 45 -15.90 -7.39 20.46
N TYR A 46 -15.56 -7.89 21.65
CA TYR A 46 -14.95 -7.10 22.73
C TYR A 46 -13.60 -6.49 22.35
N ASP A 47 -12.93 -7.06 21.35
CA ASP A 47 -11.70 -6.55 20.73
C ASP A 47 -11.96 -5.39 19.75
N GLY A 48 -13.22 -4.99 19.59
CA GLY A 48 -13.63 -3.91 18.69
C GLY A 48 -13.70 -4.32 17.21
N LYS A 49 -13.41 -5.58 16.86
CA LYS A 49 -13.48 -6.07 15.48
C LYS A 49 -14.87 -6.57 15.13
N TRP A 50 -15.21 -6.53 13.84
CA TRP A 50 -16.46 -7.10 13.34
C TRP A 50 -16.28 -8.56 12.92
N TYR A 51 -17.29 -9.37 13.23
CA TYR A 51 -17.38 -10.78 12.92
C TYR A 51 -18.75 -11.08 12.32
N TYR A 52 -18.85 -12.08 11.46
CA TYR A 52 -20.13 -12.59 10.99
C TYR A 52 -20.37 -14.00 11.54
N TYR A 53 -21.56 -14.22 12.10
CA TYR A 53 -21.98 -15.51 12.64
C TYR A 53 -23.02 -16.18 11.74
N ARG A 54 -22.87 -17.49 11.55
CA ARG A 54 -23.85 -18.37 10.92
C ARG A 54 -23.96 -19.64 11.75
N ASP A 55 -25.18 -19.97 12.17
CA ASP A 55 -25.50 -21.15 12.98
C ASP A 55 -24.66 -21.24 14.27
N GLY A 56 -24.43 -20.08 14.90
CA GLY A 56 -23.67 -19.97 16.15
C GLY A 56 -22.15 -20.03 15.99
N ALA A 57 -21.63 -20.14 14.76
CA ALA A 57 -20.20 -20.18 14.47
C ALA A 57 -19.74 -18.94 13.67
N LYS A 58 -18.50 -18.50 13.90
CA LYS A 58 -17.87 -17.45 13.10
C LYS A 58 -17.60 -17.95 11.68
N VAL A 59 -18.02 -17.17 10.69
CA VAL A 59 -17.50 -17.30 9.33
C VAL A 59 -16.06 -16.81 9.32
N LYS A 60 -15.17 -17.58 8.69
CA LYS A 60 -13.73 -17.29 8.64
C LYS A 60 -13.12 -17.82 7.34
N ASP A 61 -12.01 -17.21 6.96
CA ASP A 61 -11.16 -17.58 5.83
C ASP A 61 -11.93 -17.71 4.49
N LYS A 62 -12.83 -16.76 4.24
CA LYS A 62 -13.62 -16.74 3.00
C LYS A 62 -14.28 -15.41 2.72
N TRP A 63 -14.64 -15.26 1.45
CA TRP A 63 -15.61 -14.27 1.01
C TRP A 63 -17.01 -14.59 1.58
N LEU A 64 -17.71 -13.55 1.99
CA LEU A 64 -19.09 -13.56 2.46
C LEU A 64 -19.89 -12.58 1.62
N LEU A 65 -20.98 -13.07 1.02
CA LEU A 65 -22.01 -12.23 0.43
C LEU A 65 -23.12 -12.03 1.46
N ASP A 66 -23.35 -10.79 1.85
CA ASP A 66 -24.42 -10.40 2.76
C ASP A 66 -25.18 -9.22 2.15
N ASN A 67 -26.50 -9.37 1.98
CA ASN A 67 -27.38 -8.37 1.37
C ASN A 67 -26.83 -7.76 0.07
N GLY A 68 -26.27 -8.60 -0.81
CA GLY A 68 -25.72 -8.18 -2.11
C GLY A 68 -24.34 -7.51 -2.04
N THR A 69 -23.75 -7.35 -0.85
CA THR A 69 -22.41 -6.79 -0.66
C THR A 69 -21.43 -7.88 -0.29
N TRP A 70 -20.27 -7.88 -0.94
CA TRP A 70 -19.17 -8.79 -0.62
C TRP A 70 -18.30 -8.26 0.50
N TYR A 71 -17.88 -9.15 1.38
CA TYR A 71 -16.97 -8.94 2.49
C TYR A 71 -15.96 -10.09 2.51
N TYR A 72 -14.82 -9.90 3.18
CA TYR A 72 -13.88 -11.00 3.42
C TYR A 72 -13.65 -11.17 4.92
N LEU A 73 -13.77 -12.40 5.41
CA LEU A 73 -13.51 -12.75 6.80
C LEU A 73 -12.15 -13.45 6.85
N THR A 74 -11.25 -12.94 7.67
CA THR A 74 -9.89 -13.48 7.80
C THR A 74 -9.91 -14.81 8.56
N GLN A 75 -8.73 -15.42 8.74
CA GLN A 75 -8.59 -16.72 9.40
C GLN A 75 -9.07 -16.72 10.86
N ASP A 76 -9.00 -15.59 11.58
CA ASP A 76 -9.53 -15.44 12.94
C ASP A 76 -11.04 -15.09 12.96
N GLY A 77 -11.64 -14.93 11.78
CA GLY A 77 -13.04 -14.57 11.54
C GLY A 77 -13.31 -13.07 11.55
N SER A 78 -12.31 -12.23 11.80
CA SER A 78 -12.49 -10.77 11.75
C SER A 78 -12.69 -10.28 10.32
N MET A 79 -13.50 -9.25 10.16
CA MET A 79 -13.78 -8.59 8.90
C MET A 79 -12.53 -7.86 8.38
N LYS A 80 -12.13 -8.16 7.14
CA LYS A 80 -11.00 -7.51 6.48
C LYS A 80 -11.39 -6.10 6.03
N ILE A 81 -10.45 -5.17 6.22
CA ILE A 81 -10.43 -3.84 5.60
C ILE A 81 -9.10 -3.64 4.86
N GLY A 82 -9.07 -2.70 3.93
CA GLY A 82 -7.92 -2.38 3.08
C GLY A 82 -7.59 -3.46 2.05
N TRP A 83 -6.33 -3.48 1.63
CA TRP A 83 -5.81 -4.40 0.62
C TRP A 83 -5.91 -5.87 1.00
N LEU A 84 -6.33 -6.71 0.06
CA LEU A 84 -6.40 -8.16 0.16
C LEU A 84 -5.82 -8.79 -1.12
N LYS A 85 -4.89 -9.73 -0.97
CA LYS A 85 -4.46 -10.60 -2.06
C LYS A 85 -5.08 -11.98 -1.85
N ASP A 86 -5.91 -12.42 -2.78
CA ASP A 86 -6.59 -13.70 -2.74
C ASP A 86 -6.42 -14.40 -4.10
N ASN A 87 -5.93 -15.65 -4.08
CA ASN A 87 -5.63 -16.44 -5.28
C ASN A 87 -4.84 -15.67 -6.37
N GLY A 88 -3.80 -14.93 -5.94
CA GLY A 88 -2.94 -14.16 -6.84
C GLY A 88 -3.52 -12.82 -7.32
N LYS A 89 -4.79 -12.54 -7.02
CA LYS A 89 -5.51 -11.33 -7.44
C LYS A 89 -5.63 -10.34 -6.29
N TRP A 90 -5.61 -9.06 -6.63
CA TRP A 90 -5.76 -7.99 -5.65
C TRP A 90 -7.20 -7.48 -5.57
N TYR A 91 -7.63 -7.20 -4.35
CA TYR A 91 -8.92 -6.65 -3.97
C TYR A 91 -8.71 -5.57 -2.91
N TYR A 92 -9.71 -4.74 -2.70
CA TYR A 92 -9.73 -3.76 -1.61
C TYR A 92 -11.06 -3.80 -0.87
N LEU A 93 -11.00 -3.77 0.46
CA LEU A 93 -12.17 -3.73 1.33
C LEU A 93 -12.24 -2.34 1.95
N ASN A 94 -13.36 -1.64 1.79
CA ASN A 94 -13.58 -0.32 2.37
C ASN A 94 -13.53 -0.37 3.91
N GLN A 95 -13.55 0.79 4.56
CA GLN A 95 -13.54 0.87 6.03
C GLN A 95 -14.75 0.20 6.70
N ASN A 96 -15.87 0.12 6.00
CA ASN A 96 -17.06 -0.63 6.42
C ASN A 96 -17.02 -2.12 6.04
N GLY A 97 -15.89 -2.61 5.51
CA GLY A 97 -15.67 -4.00 5.08
C GLY A 97 -16.22 -4.35 3.70
N SER A 98 -17.01 -3.49 3.07
CA SER A 98 -17.56 -3.76 1.74
C SER A 98 -16.45 -3.84 0.68
N MET A 99 -16.55 -4.78 -0.24
CA MET A 99 -15.63 -4.93 -1.37
C MET A 99 -15.71 -3.72 -2.29
N LYS A 100 -14.55 -3.13 -2.59
CA LYS A 100 -14.43 -1.98 -3.47
C LYS A 100 -14.62 -2.40 -4.94
N ILE A 101 -15.41 -1.60 -5.63
CA ILE A 101 -15.52 -1.58 -7.10
C ILE A 101 -15.29 -0.15 -7.59
N GLY A 102 -14.95 -0.02 -8.86
CA GLY A 102 -14.64 1.26 -9.52
C GLY A 102 -13.33 1.89 -9.04
N TRP A 103 -13.20 3.18 -9.29
CA TRP A 103 -12.01 3.98 -8.94
C TRP A 103 -11.83 4.13 -7.43
N LEU A 104 -10.60 3.97 -6.95
CA LEU A 104 -10.15 4.17 -5.59
C LEU A 104 -8.91 5.08 -5.60
N SER A 105 -8.90 6.12 -4.75
CA SER A 105 -7.67 6.83 -4.41
C SER A 105 -7.19 6.37 -3.03
N ASP A 106 -6.03 5.71 -2.99
CA ASP A 106 -5.35 5.31 -1.75
C ASP A 106 -4.05 6.11 -1.65
N ASN A 107 -3.97 7.03 -0.69
CA ASN A 107 -2.82 7.95 -0.51
C ASN A 107 -2.42 8.70 -1.80
N GLY A 108 -3.40 9.14 -2.57
CA GLY A 108 -3.19 9.87 -3.83
C GLY A 108 -2.69 9.00 -4.98
N ILE A 109 -2.68 7.67 -4.82
CA ILE A 109 -2.47 6.70 -5.90
C ILE A 109 -3.83 6.18 -6.31
N TRP A 110 -4.12 6.22 -7.61
CA TRP A 110 -5.39 5.75 -8.13
C TRP A 110 -5.30 4.33 -8.65
N TYR A 111 -6.31 3.54 -8.31
CA TYR A 111 -6.51 2.17 -8.73
C TYR A 111 -7.93 2.02 -9.24
N TYR A 112 -8.18 0.99 -10.05
CA TYR A 112 -9.52 0.63 -10.47
C TYR A 112 -9.81 -0.83 -10.11
N PHE A 113 -11.02 -1.09 -9.63
CA PHE A 113 -11.52 -2.43 -9.34
C PHE A 113 -12.71 -2.75 -10.23
N TYR A 114 -12.66 -3.88 -10.95
CA TYR A 114 -13.77 -4.34 -11.78
C TYR A 114 -15.01 -4.67 -10.93
N SER A 115 -16.15 -4.92 -11.57
CA SER A 115 -17.41 -5.29 -10.89
C SER A 115 -17.30 -6.56 -10.04
N ASN A 116 -16.36 -7.46 -10.37
CA ASN A 116 -16.03 -8.64 -9.58
C ASN A 116 -15.00 -8.39 -8.46
N GLY A 117 -14.62 -7.13 -8.24
CA GLY A 117 -13.69 -6.67 -7.21
C GLY A 117 -12.20 -6.85 -7.52
N GLN A 118 -11.83 -7.44 -8.66
CA GLN A 118 -10.42 -7.60 -9.02
C GLN A 118 -9.81 -6.25 -9.42
N MET A 119 -8.63 -5.94 -8.91
CA MET A 119 -7.85 -4.77 -9.30
C MET A 119 -7.41 -4.90 -10.76
N ALA A 120 -7.64 -3.85 -11.53
CA ALA A 120 -7.14 -3.73 -12.88
C ALA A 120 -5.63 -3.39 -12.89
N HIS A 121 -4.90 -3.94 -13.83
CA HIS A 121 -3.49 -3.66 -14.12
C HIS A 121 -3.21 -3.93 -15.60
N ASP A 122 -2.10 -3.40 -16.12
CA ASP A 122 -1.66 -3.55 -17.52
C ASP A 122 -2.78 -3.25 -18.54
N THR A 123 -3.57 -2.21 -18.29
CA THR A 123 -4.80 -1.94 -19.06
C THR A 123 -5.12 -0.45 -19.11
N VAL A 124 -6.19 -0.10 -19.82
CA VAL A 124 -6.74 1.26 -19.89
C VAL A 124 -8.21 1.20 -19.47
N ILE A 125 -8.59 2.01 -18.48
CA ILE A 125 -9.96 2.15 -17.99
C ILE A 125 -10.39 3.60 -18.19
N ASP A 126 -11.49 3.85 -18.90
CA ASP A 126 -12.00 5.21 -19.17
C ASP A 126 -10.94 6.17 -19.76
N GLY A 127 -9.99 5.65 -20.55
CA GLY A 127 -8.88 6.43 -21.12
C GLY A 127 -7.68 6.63 -20.18
N TYR A 128 -7.74 6.15 -18.95
CA TYR A 128 -6.68 6.20 -17.96
C TYR A 128 -5.86 4.91 -17.96
N LYS A 129 -4.57 5.01 -18.25
CA LYS A 129 -3.65 3.87 -18.29
C LYS A 129 -3.27 3.43 -16.89
N LEU A 130 -3.41 2.14 -16.60
CA LEU A 130 -2.92 1.48 -15.39
C LEU A 130 -1.69 0.65 -15.76
N ASP A 131 -0.62 0.77 -14.99
CA ASP A 131 0.59 -0.02 -15.19
C ASP A 131 0.47 -1.46 -14.64
N SER A 132 1.56 -2.22 -14.65
CA SER A 132 1.59 -3.62 -14.18
C SER A 132 1.35 -3.79 -12.68
N SER A 133 1.45 -2.70 -11.92
CA SER A 133 1.12 -2.66 -10.50
C SER A 133 -0.32 -2.21 -10.23
N GLY A 134 -1.09 -1.90 -11.30
CA GLY A 134 -2.46 -1.39 -11.22
C GLY A 134 -2.57 0.09 -10.89
N VAL A 135 -1.45 0.81 -10.88
CA VAL A 135 -1.39 2.23 -10.58
C VAL A 135 -1.76 3.01 -11.83
N TRP A 136 -2.70 3.95 -11.67
CA TRP A 136 -2.97 4.94 -12.70
C TRP A 136 -1.75 5.81 -12.93
N VAL A 137 -1.29 5.79 -14.17
CA VAL A 137 -0.25 6.67 -14.68
C VAL A 137 -0.89 7.73 -15.56
N ASP A 138 -0.76 8.99 -15.15
CA ASP A 138 -1.10 10.12 -16.01
C ASP A 138 -0.03 10.21 -17.11
N SER A 139 -0.36 9.73 -18.31
CA SER A 139 0.53 9.76 -19.47
C SER A 139 0.90 11.19 -19.93
N LYS A 140 0.28 12.22 -19.35
CA LYS A 140 0.64 13.63 -19.59
C LYS A 140 1.68 14.17 -18.60
N LYS A 141 1.92 13.51 -17.45
CA LYS A 141 2.95 13.92 -16.50
C LYS A 141 4.31 13.37 -16.92
N SER A 142 5.29 14.26 -17.02
CA SER A 142 6.68 13.87 -17.25
C SER A 142 7.21 13.02 -16.08
N PHE A 143 8.22 12.18 -16.34
CA PHE A 143 8.81 11.33 -15.29
C PHE A 143 9.39 12.14 -14.14
N GLU A 144 9.87 13.35 -14.40
CA GLU A 144 10.33 14.30 -13.40
C GLU A 144 9.21 14.66 -12.40
N VAL A 145 8.01 14.96 -12.87
CA VAL A 145 6.87 15.26 -11.99
C VAL A 145 6.47 14.02 -11.18
N GLN A 146 6.48 12.84 -11.80
CA GLN A 146 6.15 11.60 -11.09
C GLN A 146 7.18 11.27 -9.99
N VAL A 147 8.48 11.44 -10.27
CA VAL A 147 9.54 11.27 -9.27
C VAL A 147 9.42 12.31 -8.14
N LEU A 148 9.10 13.57 -8.45
CA LEU A 148 8.84 14.60 -7.43
C LEU A 148 7.69 14.19 -6.50
N ASP A 149 6.57 13.73 -7.07
CA ASP A 149 5.40 13.30 -6.31
C ASP A 149 5.77 12.14 -5.36
N LEU A 150 6.57 11.18 -5.82
CA LEU A 150 7.07 10.06 -5.02
C LEU A 150 8.04 10.51 -3.91
N VAL A 151 8.98 11.41 -4.21
CA VAL A 151 9.88 12.01 -3.21
C VAL A 151 9.09 12.71 -2.11
N ASN A 152 8.11 13.52 -2.49
CA ASN A 152 7.29 14.26 -1.54
C ASN A 152 6.39 13.35 -0.70
N LYS A 153 5.94 12.21 -1.24
CA LYS A 153 5.26 11.16 -0.46
C LYS A 153 6.18 10.60 0.64
N GLU A 154 7.43 10.28 0.33
CA GLU A 154 8.38 9.78 1.35
C GLU A 154 8.72 10.84 2.40
N ARG A 155 8.88 12.10 2.00
CA ARG A 155 9.13 13.22 2.92
C ARG A 155 7.96 13.47 3.86
N ALA A 156 6.72 13.37 3.37
CA ALA A 156 5.52 13.53 4.18
C ALA A 156 5.42 12.47 5.30
N LYS A 157 5.86 11.23 5.05
CA LYS A 157 5.86 10.16 6.07
C LYS A 157 6.68 10.49 7.32
N VAL A 158 7.66 11.38 7.18
CA VAL A 158 8.54 11.82 8.28
C VAL A 158 8.31 13.29 8.67
N GLY A 159 7.19 13.88 8.24
CA GLY A 159 6.80 15.25 8.60
C GLY A 159 7.64 16.35 7.96
N LEU A 160 8.39 16.05 6.88
CA LEU A 160 9.18 17.04 6.17
C LEU A 160 8.34 17.79 5.14
N LYS A 161 8.69 19.06 4.92
CA LYS A 161 8.08 19.90 3.88
C LYS A 161 8.37 19.32 2.49
N ALA A 162 7.37 19.40 1.62
CA ALA A 162 7.50 19.05 0.21
C ALA A 162 8.57 19.91 -0.48
N LEU A 163 9.39 19.28 -1.32
CA LEU A 163 10.30 19.95 -2.24
C LEU A 163 9.50 20.49 -3.43
N LYS A 164 10.00 21.60 -4.00
CA LYS A 164 9.50 22.15 -5.26
C LYS A 164 10.41 21.74 -6.41
N LEU A 165 9.82 21.47 -7.59
CA LEU A 165 10.61 21.24 -8.79
C LEU A 165 11.23 22.57 -9.26
N ASN A 166 12.54 22.58 -9.43
CA ASN A 166 13.28 23.71 -9.99
C ASN A 166 13.63 23.40 -11.45
N SER A 167 13.17 24.24 -12.38
CA SER A 167 13.32 24.00 -13.82
C SER A 167 14.77 24.14 -14.29
N SER A 168 15.51 25.12 -13.76
CA SER A 168 16.93 25.31 -14.08
C SER A 168 17.76 24.13 -13.58
N LEU A 169 17.55 23.70 -12.34
CA LEU A 169 18.22 22.53 -11.76
C LEU A 169 17.82 21.22 -12.48
N THR A 170 16.57 21.12 -12.92
CA THR A 170 16.09 20.00 -13.76
C THR A 170 16.85 19.94 -15.08
N ASN A 171 17.11 21.09 -15.72
CA ASN A 171 17.94 21.14 -16.92
C ASN A 171 19.37 20.65 -16.66
N VAL A 172 19.98 21.07 -15.54
CA VAL A 172 21.32 20.58 -15.15
C VAL A 172 21.32 19.07 -14.92
N ALA A 173 20.33 18.54 -14.21
CA ALA A 173 20.20 17.11 -13.96
C ALA A 173 20.02 16.30 -15.27
N LYS A 174 19.29 16.82 -16.26
CA LYS A 174 19.16 16.21 -17.59
C LYS A 174 20.49 16.17 -18.33
N ILE A 175 21.24 17.27 -18.30
CA ILE A 175 22.58 17.34 -18.88
C ILE A 175 23.49 16.32 -18.20
N LYS A 176 23.44 16.21 -16.87
CA LYS A 176 24.22 15.21 -16.11
C LYS A 176 23.87 13.77 -16.52
N SER A 177 22.58 13.46 -16.65
CA SER A 177 22.13 12.13 -17.10
C SER A 177 22.61 11.81 -18.53
N LYS A 178 22.56 12.80 -19.43
CA LYS A 178 23.08 12.66 -20.80
C LYS A 178 24.60 12.53 -20.84
N ASP A 179 25.30 13.28 -20.01
CA ASP A 179 26.76 13.26 -19.90
C ASP A 179 27.26 11.87 -19.46
N MET A 180 26.62 11.27 -18.45
CA MET A 180 26.88 9.88 -18.04
C MET A 180 26.73 8.87 -19.18
N HIS A 181 25.69 9.05 -20.01
CA HIS A 181 25.47 8.22 -21.17
C HIS A 181 26.55 8.43 -22.25
N ASP A 182 26.78 9.68 -22.65
CA ASP A 182 27.61 10.01 -23.82
C ASP A 182 29.08 9.66 -23.60
N LEU A 183 29.56 9.89 -22.37
CA LEU A 183 30.95 9.63 -21.99
C LEU A 183 31.13 8.25 -21.34
N ASN A 184 30.10 7.41 -21.35
CA ASN A 184 30.13 6.03 -20.87
C ASN A 184 30.71 5.89 -19.45
N TYR A 185 30.16 6.65 -18.50
CA TYR A 185 30.55 6.58 -17.10
C TYR A 185 29.33 6.61 -16.18
N PHE A 186 29.49 6.12 -14.94
CA PHE A 186 28.46 6.20 -13.92
C PHE A 186 29.09 6.60 -12.59
N SER A 187 29.17 7.91 -12.35
CA SER A 187 29.81 8.53 -11.19
C SER A 187 29.21 9.89 -10.91
N HIS A 188 29.28 10.33 -9.66
CA HIS A 188 28.95 11.70 -9.27
C HIS A 188 29.83 12.72 -10.02
N ASN A 189 31.11 12.42 -10.19
CA ASN A 189 32.03 13.33 -10.87
C ASN A 189 31.95 13.14 -12.40
N SER A 190 31.57 14.21 -13.09
CA SER A 190 31.59 14.30 -14.54
C SER A 190 33.01 14.55 -15.05
N PRO A 191 33.46 13.84 -16.10
CA PRO A 191 34.69 14.18 -16.82
C PRO A 191 34.67 15.58 -17.46
N THR A 192 33.49 16.11 -17.76
CA THR A 192 33.30 17.42 -18.40
C THR A 192 33.06 18.53 -17.38
N TYR A 193 32.22 18.26 -16.38
CA TYR A 193 31.69 19.30 -15.49
C TYR A 193 32.22 19.23 -14.05
N GLY A 194 33.05 18.25 -13.70
CA GLY A 194 33.57 18.08 -12.35
C GLY A 194 32.52 17.49 -11.39
N SER A 195 32.56 17.88 -10.11
CA SER A 195 31.57 17.42 -9.13
C SER A 195 30.17 17.95 -9.46
N PRO A 196 29.08 17.37 -8.92
CA PRO A 196 27.74 17.93 -9.10
C PRO A 196 27.63 19.38 -8.64
N PHE A 197 28.45 19.80 -7.68
CA PHE A 197 28.51 21.17 -7.16
C PHE A 197 29.19 22.13 -8.14
N ASP A 198 30.31 21.71 -8.73
CA ASP A 198 30.98 22.46 -9.79
C ASP A 198 30.06 22.62 -11.00
N MET A 199 29.35 21.55 -11.36
CA MET A 199 28.36 21.58 -12.43
C MET A 199 27.23 22.57 -12.11
N MET A 200 26.63 22.50 -10.92
CA MET A 200 25.60 23.47 -10.51
C MET A 200 26.10 24.92 -10.59
N GLN A 201 27.34 25.19 -10.17
CA GLN A 201 27.94 26.53 -10.27
C GLN A 201 28.14 26.99 -11.72
N GLN A 202 28.64 26.12 -12.60
CA GLN A 202 28.81 26.43 -14.03
C GLN A 202 27.48 26.78 -14.72
N PHE A 203 26.37 26.21 -14.25
CA PHE A 203 25.02 26.54 -14.73
C PHE A 203 24.32 27.64 -13.91
N ASN A 204 25.07 28.39 -13.09
CA ASN A 204 24.58 29.51 -12.28
C ASN A 204 23.45 29.11 -11.30
N ILE A 205 23.48 27.88 -10.77
CA ILE A 205 22.58 27.46 -9.69
C ILE A 205 23.19 27.88 -8.36
N THR A 206 22.47 28.73 -7.63
CA THR A 206 22.86 29.17 -6.28
C THR A 206 22.18 28.31 -5.21
N TYR A 207 22.88 28.04 -4.11
CA TYR A 207 22.35 27.29 -2.97
C TYR A 207 23.19 27.50 -1.70
N ARG A 208 22.61 27.19 -0.54
CA ARG A 208 23.31 27.07 0.76
C ARG A 208 23.60 25.62 1.15
N ALA A 209 22.81 24.69 0.64
CA ALA A 209 23.03 23.26 0.75
C ALA A 209 22.69 22.60 -0.58
N ALA A 210 23.42 21.57 -0.97
CA ALA A 210 23.12 20.80 -2.16
C ALA A 210 23.43 19.30 -1.97
N GLY A 211 22.84 18.46 -2.82
CA GLY A 211 23.10 17.03 -2.84
C GLY A 211 22.72 16.41 -4.19
N GLU A 212 23.21 15.20 -4.46
CA GLU A 212 22.91 14.46 -5.69
C GLU A 212 22.61 12.99 -5.39
N ASN A 213 21.62 12.43 -6.08
CA ASN A 213 21.46 10.99 -6.26
C ASN A 213 21.53 10.66 -7.75
N ILE A 214 22.20 9.57 -8.10
CA ILE A 214 22.20 9.03 -9.47
C ILE A 214 21.72 7.58 -9.48
N ALA A 215 21.11 7.15 -10.57
CA ALA A 215 20.69 5.76 -10.79
C ALA A 215 20.72 5.44 -12.28
N ALA A 216 20.89 4.17 -12.64
CA ALA A 216 20.83 3.73 -14.03
C ALA A 216 20.13 2.37 -14.14
N GLY A 217 19.56 2.09 -15.31
CA GLY A 217 18.90 0.82 -15.64
C GLY A 217 17.42 0.72 -15.25
N TYR A 218 16.96 1.52 -14.29
CA TYR A 218 15.54 1.58 -13.90
C TYR A 218 14.66 2.15 -15.02
N THR A 219 13.50 1.55 -15.24
CA THR A 219 12.63 1.90 -16.38
C THR A 219 11.46 2.81 -16.02
N THR A 220 11.12 2.95 -14.74
CA THR A 220 9.96 3.73 -14.28
C THR A 220 10.31 4.60 -13.06
N PRO A 221 9.58 5.70 -12.81
CA PRO A 221 9.69 6.50 -11.59
C PRO A 221 9.62 5.69 -10.29
N GLU A 222 8.73 4.71 -10.21
CA GLU A 222 8.52 3.87 -9.01
C GLU A 222 9.71 2.96 -8.75
N SER A 223 10.25 2.35 -9.82
CA SER A 223 11.39 1.43 -9.72
C SER A 223 12.66 2.15 -9.29
N VAL A 224 12.93 3.33 -9.87
CA VAL A 224 14.10 4.14 -9.47
C VAL A 224 13.94 4.70 -8.06
N MET A 225 12.75 5.13 -7.68
CA MET A 225 12.48 5.63 -6.33
C MET A 225 12.67 4.53 -5.28
N THR A 226 12.21 3.31 -5.56
CA THR A 226 12.45 2.15 -4.70
C THR A 226 13.95 1.90 -4.53
N GLY A 227 14.72 1.98 -5.62
CA GLY A 227 16.18 1.87 -5.58
C GLY A 227 16.85 2.91 -4.69
N TRP A 228 16.45 4.18 -4.81
CA TRP A 228 16.99 5.25 -3.95
C TRP A 228 16.60 5.08 -2.47
N MET A 229 15.36 4.73 -2.15
CA MET A 229 14.94 4.58 -0.75
C MET A 229 15.54 3.36 -0.04
N ASN A 230 15.95 2.34 -0.78
CA ASN A 230 16.66 1.18 -0.25
C ASN A 230 18.16 1.42 -0.06
N SER A 231 18.71 2.54 -0.55
CA SER A 231 20.09 2.95 -0.33
C SER A 231 20.16 3.98 0.80
N PRO A 232 20.87 3.71 1.92
CA PRO A 232 20.97 4.64 3.04
C PRO A 232 21.46 6.04 2.64
N GLY A 233 22.46 6.13 1.77
CA GLY A 233 23.00 7.40 1.30
C GLY A 233 22.00 8.19 0.44
N HIS A 234 21.35 7.54 -0.52
CA HIS A 234 20.38 8.21 -1.38
C HIS A 234 19.12 8.64 -0.61
N LYS A 235 18.65 7.79 0.30
CA LYS A 235 17.56 8.09 1.23
C LYS A 235 17.88 9.29 2.11
N ALA A 236 19.11 9.39 2.61
CA ALA A 236 19.54 10.53 3.44
C ALA A 236 19.41 11.86 2.68
N ASN A 237 19.75 11.90 1.38
CA ASN A 237 19.53 13.09 0.54
C ASN A 237 18.03 13.41 0.39
N ILE A 238 17.20 12.42 0.04
CA ILE A 238 15.75 12.60 -0.16
C ILE A 238 15.07 13.15 1.11
N LEU A 239 15.50 12.68 2.28
CA LEU A 239 14.95 13.07 3.59
C LEU A 239 15.74 14.20 4.26
N ASN A 240 16.66 14.86 3.57
CA ASN A 240 17.39 15.97 4.15
C ASN A 240 16.46 17.19 4.33
N LYS A 241 16.37 17.68 5.56
CA LYS A 241 15.51 18.82 5.95
C LYS A 241 16.00 20.16 5.40
N SER A 242 17.28 20.26 5.04
CA SER A 242 17.87 21.50 4.53
C SER A 242 17.50 21.78 3.08
N PHE A 243 17.01 20.79 2.33
CA PHE A 243 16.59 20.97 0.95
C PHE A 243 15.15 21.47 0.85
N THR A 244 14.94 22.39 -0.09
CA THR A 244 13.66 23.04 -0.40
C THR A 244 13.22 22.84 -1.84
N GLU A 245 14.18 22.57 -2.74
CA GLU A 245 13.95 22.40 -4.16
C GLU A 245 14.73 21.21 -4.71
N MET A 246 14.29 20.66 -5.83
CA MET A 246 15.00 19.60 -6.54
C MET A 246 14.88 19.75 -8.05
N GLY A 247 15.89 19.27 -8.77
CA GLY A 247 15.85 19.04 -10.21
C GLY A 247 15.98 17.56 -10.51
N ILE A 248 15.27 17.10 -11.55
CA ILE A 248 15.23 15.68 -11.89
C ILE A 248 15.58 15.51 -13.37
N GLY A 249 16.62 14.72 -13.63
CA GLY A 249 17.08 14.38 -14.96
C GLY A 249 16.74 12.94 -15.28
N ILE A 250 16.24 12.71 -16.49
CA ILE A 250 16.27 11.40 -17.11
C ILE A 250 16.81 11.52 -18.53
N TYR A 251 17.71 10.61 -18.89
CA TYR A 251 18.15 10.41 -20.25
C TYR A 251 17.96 8.94 -20.65
N LYS A 252 17.27 8.70 -21.77
CA LYS A 252 17.09 7.36 -22.33
C LYS A 252 18.31 7.00 -23.17
N GLY A 253 19.02 5.97 -22.76
CA GLY A 253 20.20 5.50 -23.48
C GLY A 253 19.81 4.66 -24.70
N ASP A 254 20.60 4.80 -25.76
CA ASP A 254 20.59 3.89 -26.92
C ASP A 254 21.71 2.83 -26.84
N ARG A 255 22.63 2.98 -25.88
CA ARG A 255 23.68 2.05 -25.50
C ARG A 255 23.95 2.12 -23.99
N GLY A 256 24.56 1.07 -23.43
CA GLY A 256 24.79 0.98 -21.98
C GLY A 256 23.48 0.74 -21.22
N TYR A 257 23.18 1.58 -20.22
CA TYR A 257 21.93 1.46 -19.45
C TYR A 257 20.74 2.04 -20.21
N LYS A 258 19.58 1.40 -20.07
CA LYS A 258 18.34 1.83 -20.75
C LYS A 258 17.91 3.26 -20.39
N ASN A 259 18.09 3.64 -19.13
CA ASN A 259 17.88 5.00 -18.65
C ASN A 259 18.98 5.38 -17.64
N TYR A 260 19.32 6.66 -17.63
CA TYR A 260 20.17 7.32 -16.66
C TYR A 260 19.31 8.35 -15.93
N TRP A 261 19.36 8.35 -14.60
CA TRP A 261 18.56 9.20 -13.74
C TRP A 261 19.45 10.01 -12.82
N THR A 262 19.08 11.26 -12.60
CA THR A 262 19.76 12.18 -11.68
C THR A 262 18.73 12.93 -10.85
N GLN A 263 18.86 12.94 -9.53
CA GLN A 263 18.23 13.93 -8.66
C GLN A 263 19.30 14.89 -8.19
N MET A 264 19.09 16.18 -8.37
CA MET A 264 19.88 17.23 -7.71
C MET A 264 18.97 17.96 -6.73
N PHE A 265 19.47 18.21 -5.52
CA PHE A 265 18.73 18.88 -4.46
C PHE A 265 19.43 20.18 -4.10
N ILE A 266 18.65 21.22 -3.80
CA ILE A 266 19.17 22.46 -3.25
C ILE A 266 18.31 22.98 -2.08
N GLY A 267 18.96 23.70 -1.17
CA GLY A 267 18.37 24.47 -0.10
C GLY A 267 18.88 25.90 -0.13
N ASN A 268 17.97 26.88 -0.04
CA ASN A 268 18.26 28.32 -0.11
C ASN A 268 18.08 29.01 1.25
#